data_AF-A0A8T8BW88-F1
#
_entry.id   AF-A0A8T8BW88-F1
#
_cell.length_a   1.000
_cell.length_b   1.000
_cell.length_c   1.000
_cell.angle_alpha   90.00
_cell.angle_beta   90.00
_cell.angle_gamma   90.00
#
_symmetry.space_group_name_H-M   'P 1'
#
loop_
_entity.id
_entity.type
_entity.pdbx_description
1 polymer ?
#
loop_
_entity_poly.entity_id
_entity_poly.type
_entity_poly.pdbx_seq_one_letter_code
_entity_poly.pdbx_strand_id
1 'polypeptide(L)'
;MSSDELSELERTRRRALWALASLHPGASLALGVLATLDDLEAQERSISASTQQPLELNEARHSVPVERHTSGIDIVLELDIPEPWRERFLQASIGSTRLPEGPYACDWEKFLTEWEREMQHLQNHRVTQAASG
;
A
#
# COMPACT_ATOMS: atom_id res chain seq x y z
N MET A 1 -6.04 12.79 10.76
CA MET A 1 -4.70 12.19 10.88
C MET A 1 -3.68 13.19 10.37
N SER A 2 -2.61 13.43 11.11
CA SER A 2 -1.49 14.25 10.64
C SER A 2 -0.66 13.48 9.60
N SER A 3 0.22 14.18 8.88
CA SER A 3 1.14 13.54 7.93
C SER A 3 2.05 12.51 8.63
N ASP A 4 2.50 12.81 9.85
CA ASP A 4 3.39 11.92 10.61
C ASP A 4 2.66 10.64 11.04
N GLU A 5 1.41 10.77 11.50
CA GLU A 5 0.58 9.62 11.88
C GLU A 5 0.31 8.69 10.68
N LEU A 6 0.03 9.27 9.49
CA LEU A 6 -0.15 8.49 8.27
C LEU A 6 1.14 7.75 7.88
N SER A 7 2.29 8.42 7.99
CA SER A 7 3.58 7.81 7.67
C SER A 7 3.92 6.65 8.61
N GLU A 8 3.68 6.78 9.91
CA GLU A 8 3.88 5.68 10.86
C GLU A 8 2.94 4.49 10.58
N LEU A 9 1.67 4.78 10.28
CA LEU A 9 0.66 3.77 9.95
C LEU A 9 1.10 2.97 8.73
N GLU A 10 1.43 3.64 7.62
CA GLU A 10 1.77 2.96 6.37
C GLU A 10 3.15 2.29 6.41
N ARG A 11 4.10 2.83 7.19
CA ARG A 11 5.37 2.14 7.45
C ARG A 11 5.15 0.83 8.21
N THR A 12 4.27 0.83 9.19
CA THR A 12 3.91 -0.37 9.96
C THR A 12 3.22 -1.39 9.06
N ARG A 13 2.27 -0.93 8.22
CA ARG A 13 1.61 -1.77 7.22
C ARG A 13 2.60 -2.42 6.27
N ARG A 14 3.52 -1.64 5.70
CA ARG A 14 4.52 -2.14 4.76
C ARG A 14 5.41 -3.23 5.38
N ARG A 15 5.86 -3.03 6.63
CA ARG A 15 6.64 -4.02 7.37
C ARG A 15 5.84 -5.31 7.61
N ALA A 16 4.59 -5.18 8.03
CA ALA A 16 3.71 -6.33 8.27
C ALA A 16 3.43 -7.12 6.98
N LEU A 17 3.10 -6.44 5.88
CA LEU A 17 2.90 -7.08 4.58
C LEU A 17 4.18 -7.78 4.07
N TRP A 18 5.35 -7.17 4.27
CA TRP A 18 6.61 -7.81 3.91
C TRP A 18 6.90 -9.06 4.75
N ALA A 19 6.64 -9.01 6.06
CA ALA A 19 6.74 -10.19 6.92
C ALA A 19 5.79 -11.30 6.46
N LEU A 20 4.54 -10.95 6.12
CA LEU A 20 3.52 -11.90 5.66
C LEU A 20 3.88 -12.55 4.31
N ALA A 21 4.52 -11.81 3.41
CA ALA A 21 4.93 -12.31 2.09
C ALA A 21 5.91 -13.50 2.18
N SER A 22 6.67 -13.59 3.27
CA SER A 22 7.61 -14.70 3.51
C SER A 22 6.96 -15.92 4.17
N LEU A 23 5.67 -15.84 4.53
CA LEU A 23 4.93 -16.88 5.23
C LEU A 23 3.90 -17.53 4.31
N HIS A 24 3.79 -18.85 4.40
CA HIS A 24 2.70 -19.58 3.73
C HIS A 24 1.39 -19.44 4.53
N PRO A 25 0.23 -19.44 3.87
CA PRO A 25 -1.06 -19.49 4.55
C PRO A 25 -1.13 -20.64 5.58
N GLY A 26 -1.69 -20.35 6.75
CA GLY A 26 -1.81 -21.30 7.87
C GLY A 26 -0.58 -21.42 8.77
N ALA A 27 0.52 -20.71 8.49
CA ALA A 27 1.64 -20.64 9.41
C ALA A 27 1.23 -19.98 10.73
N SER A 28 1.54 -20.61 11.88
CA SER A 28 1.25 -20.04 13.20
C SER A 28 1.94 -18.70 13.45
N LEU A 29 3.11 -18.49 12.85
CA LEU A 29 3.85 -17.23 12.88
C LEU A 29 3.10 -16.08 12.18
N ALA A 30 2.14 -16.38 11.30
CA ALA A 30 1.34 -15.35 10.62
C ALA A 30 0.30 -14.71 11.56
N LEU A 31 -0.11 -15.38 12.64
CA LEU A 31 -1.18 -14.90 13.53
C LEU A 31 -0.93 -13.48 14.08
N GLY A 32 0.28 -13.21 14.57
CA GLY A 32 0.65 -11.89 15.09
C GLY A 32 0.73 -10.82 13.99
N VAL A 33 1.15 -11.21 12.78
CA VAL A 33 1.21 -10.31 11.63
C VAL A 33 -0.20 -9.96 11.14
N LEU A 34 -1.12 -10.93 11.11
CA LEU A 34 -2.52 -10.73 10.75
C LEU A 34 -3.22 -9.81 11.74
N ALA A 35 -3.05 -10.04 13.05
CA ALA A 35 -3.60 -9.15 14.07
C ALA A 35 -3.13 -7.70 13.90
N THR A 36 -1.84 -7.49 13.59
CA THR A 36 -1.31 -6.15 13.30
C THR A 36 -1.97 -5.53 12.08
N LEU A 37 -2.18 -6.28 10.99
CA LEU A 37 -2.83 -5.78 9.78
C LEU A 37 -4.32 -5.47 10.00
N ASP A 38 -5.01 -6.29 10.80
CA ASP A 38 -6.41 -6.07 11.17
C ASP A 38 -6.57 -4.80 12.03
N ASP A 39 -5.67 -4.59 13.00
CA ASP A 39 -5.63 -3.37 13.82
C ASP A 39 -5.42 -2.11 12.95
N LEU A 40 -4.51 -2.18 11.98
CA LEU A 40 -4.25 -1.08 11.04
C LEU A 40 -5.48 -0.77 10.17
N GLU A 41 -6.15 -1.81 9.63
CA GLU A 41 -7.40 -1.63 8.87
C GLU A 41 -8.52 -1.04 9.74
N ALA A 42 -8.61 -1.43 11.02
CA ALA A 42 -9.58 -0.86 11.96
C ALA A 42 -9.28 0.62 12.24
N GLN A 43 -8.00 0.96 12.47
CA GLN A 43 -7.56 2.34 12.68
C GLN A 43 -7.86 3.21 11.46
N GLU A 44 -7.51 2.73 10.25
CA GLU A 44 -7.80 3.44 9.00
C GLU A 44 -9.30 3.66 8.82
N ARG A 45 -10.13 2.62 9.00
CA ARG A 45 -11.60 2.74 8.86
C ARG A 45 -12.22 3.70 9.87
N SER A 46 -11.70 3.74 11.11
CA SER A 46 -12.13 4.69 12.14
C SER A 46 -11.84 6.14 11.71
N ILE A 47 -10.67 6.38 11.13
CA ILE A 47 -10.27 7.70 10.63
C ILE A 47 -11.10 8.07 9.40
N SER A 48 -11.24 7.15 8.44
CA SER A 48 -12.02 7.34 7.22
C SER A 48 -13.51 7.52 7.47
N ALA A 49 -14.07 7.05 8.60
CA ALA A 49 -15.44 7.37 8.98
C ALA A 49 -15.62 8.86 9.34
N SER A 50 -14.53 9.56 9.68
CA SER A 50 -14.50 11.01 9.93
C SER A 50 -14.05 11.86 8.73
N THR A 51 -13.54 11.23 7.66
CA THR A 51 -13.07 11.87 6.42
C THR A 51 -13.73 11.23 5.21
N GLN A 52 -13.31 11.55 3.98
CA GLN A 52 -13.70 10.74 2.82
C GLN A 52 -13.00 9.37 2.90
N GLN A 53 -13.67 8.31 2.42
CA GLN A 53 -13.04 7.00 2.30
C GLN A 53 -11.86 7.07 1.31
N PRO A 54 -10.78 6.30 1.56
CA PRO A 54 -9.71 6.10 0.59
C PRO A 54 -10.29 5.65 -0.74
N LEU A 55 -9.70 6.13 -1.84
CA LEU A 55 -10.02 5.60 -3.16
C LEU A 55 -9.72 4.10 -3.22
N GLU A 56 -10.55 3.35 -3.94
CA GLU A 56 -10.27 1.95 -4.22
C GLU A 56 -9.05 1.82 -5.13
N LEU A 57 -8.38 0.66 -5.13
CA LEU A 57 -7.14 0.44 -5.88
C LEU A 57 -7.27 0.84 -7.37
N ASN A 58 -8.37 0.45 -8.01
CA ASN A 58 -8.62 0.78 -9.40
C ASN A 58 -8.93 2.27 -9.59
N GLU A 59 -9.57 2.93 -8.64
CA GLU A 59 -9.82 4.37 -8.76
C GLU A 59 -8.50 5.14 -8.65
N ALA A 60 -7.64 4.77 -7.69
CA ALA A 60 -6.30 5.33 -7.56
C ALA A 60 -5.45 5.12 -8.81
N ARG A 61 -5.55 3.94 -9.44
CA ARG A 61 -4.87 3.65 -10.72
C ARG A 61 -5.24 4.63 -11.82
N HIS A 62 -6.52 4.99 -11.94
CA HIS A 62 -7.01 5.85 -13.00
C HIS A 62 -6.99 7.34 -12.65
N SER A 63 -6.83 7.70 -11.38
CA SER A 63 -6.84 9.10 -10.94
C SER A 63 -5.49 9.80 -11.09
N VAL A 64 -4.38 9.05 -11.16
CA VAL A 64 -3.02 9.61 -11.20
C VAL A 64 -2.59 9.84 -12.66
N PRO A 65 -2.37 11.10 -13.09
CA PRO A 65 -1.90 11.40 -14.43
C PRO A 65 -0.46 10.93 -14.64
N VAL A 66 -0.17 10.49 -15.88
CA VAL A 66 1.20 10.22 -16.32
C VAL A 66 1.68 11.38 -17.18
N GLU A 67 2.85 11.91 -16.85
CA GLU A 67 3.49 13.01 -17.57
C GLU A 67 4.74 12.53 -18.30
N ARG A 68 4.88 12.92 -19.57
CA ARG A 68 6.11 12.70 -20.33
C ARG A 68 7.15 13.74 -19.90
N HIS A 69 8.15 13.31 -19.13
CA HIS A 69 9.25 14.19 -18.74
C HIS A 69 10.13 14.55 -19.95
N THR A 70 10.85 15.68 -19.87
CA THR A 70 11.75 16.17 -20.94
C THR A 70 12.89 15.22 -21.28
N SER A 71 13.26 14.33 -20.35
CA SER A 71 14.22 13.24 -20.59
C SER A 71 13.67 12.12 -21.48
N GLY A 72 12.37 12.14 -21.81
CA GLY A 72 11.68 11.10 -22.56
C GLY A 72 11.11 9.97 -21.70
N ILE A 73 11.32 10.00 -20.39
CA ILE A 73 10.80 8.99 -19.44
C ILE A 73 9.44 9.46 -18.88
N ASP A 74 8.50 8.54 -18.76
CA ASP A 74 7.20 8.82 -18.13
C ASP A 74 7.31 8.82 -16.60
N ILE A 75 6.75 9.85 -15.98
CA ILE A 75 6.70 10.04 -14.52
C ILE A 75 5.28 10.24 -14.04
N VAL A 76 5.06 10.07 -12.73
CA VAL A 76 3.86 10.58 -12.05
C VAL A 76 4.29 11.62 -11.02
N LEU A 77 3.49 12.65 -10.82
CA LEU A 77 3.76 13.65 -9.79
C LEU A 77 3.26 13.14 -8.44
N GLU A 78 4.10 13.18 -7.41
CA GLU A 78 3.72 12.67 -6.08
C GLU A 78 2.53 13.42 -5.50
N LEU A 79 2.41 14.72 -5.79
CA LEU A 79 1.30 15.55 -5.31
C LEU A 79 -0.04 15.16 -5.94
N ASP A 80 -0.04 14.51 -7.09
CA ASP A 80 -1.25 14.04 -7.78
C ASP A 80 -1.66 12.64 -7.31
N ILE A 81 -0.82 11.95 -6.55
CA ILE A 81 -1.19 10.68 -5.92
C ILE A 81 -2.05 10.98 -4.69
N PRO A 82 -3.32 10.51 -4.67
CA PRO A 82 -4.21 10.76 -3.56
C PRO A 82 -3.76 10.00 -2.31
N GLU A 83 -3.96 10.58 -1.13
CA GLU A 83 -3.78 9.82 0.11
C GLU A 83 -4.92 8.80 0.29
N PRO A 84 -4.63 7.62 0.89
CA PRO A 84 -3.36 7.18 1.48
C PRO A 84 -2.39 6.52 0.47
N TRP A 85 -2.73 6.48 -0.82
CA TRP A 85 -1.95 5.76 -1.83
C TRP A 85 -0.56 6.32 -2.05
N ARG A 86 -0.41 7.64 -1.90
CA ARG A 86 0.89 8.30 -1.94
C ARG A 86 1.81 7.75 -0.88
N GLU A 87 1.40 7.78 0.39
CA GLU A 87 2.24 7.28 1.47
C GLU A 87 2.50 5.76 1.33
N ARG A 88 1.50 4.96 0.94
CA ARG A 88 1.68 3.53 0.66
C ARG A 88 2.75 3.28 -0.40
N PHE A 89 2.72 4.06 -1.50
CA PHE A 89 3.70 3.98 -2.57
C PHE A 89 5.10 4.40 -2.10
N LEU A 90 5.21 5.49 -1.35
CA LEU A 90 6.47 5.97 -0.80
C LEU A 90 7.13 4.94 0.12
N GLN A 91 6.36 4.34 1.02
CA GLN A 91 6.87 3.29 1.94
C GLN A 91 7.29 2.02 1.18
N ALA A 92 6.59 1.66 0.10
CA ALA A 92 6.94 0.52 -0.74
C ALA A 92 8.15 0.78 -1.65
N SER A 93 8.42 2.05 -1.97
CA SER A 93 9.41 2.45 -2.96
C SER A 93 10.70 3.00 -2.35
N ILE A 94 10.91 2.87 -1.03
CA ILE A 94 12.14 3.32 -0.35
C ILE A 94 13.37 2.75 -1.04
N GLY A 95 14.27 3.63 -1.50
CA GLY A 95 15.50 3.25 -2.19
C GLY A 95 15.36 3.04 -3.70
N SER A 96 14.17 3.24 -4.28
CA SER A 96 13.96 3.19 -5.73
C SER A 96 14.60 4.40 -6.43
N THR A 97 15.04 4.19 -7.67
CA THR A 97 15.55 5.27 -8.52
C THR A 97 14.39 6.11 -9.03
N ARG A 98 14.56 7.42 -9.10
CA ARG A 98 13.54 8.37 -9.57
C ARG A 98 14.19 9.64 -10.13
N LEU A 99 13.39 10.46 -10.79
CA LEU A 99 13.79 11.83 -11.12
C LEU A 99 13.46 12.79 -9.95
N PRO A 100 14.10 13.98 -9.90
CA PRO A 100 13.73 15.03 -8.95
C PRO A 100 12.25 15.41 -9.03
N GLU A 101 11.68 15.44 -10.24
CA GLU A 101 10.30 15.83 -10.51
C GLU A 101 9.28 14.78 -10.07
N GLY A 102 9.67 13.50 -10.02
CA GLY A 102 8.77 12.43 -9.63
C GLY A 102 9.31 11.01 -9.82
N PRO A 103 8.63 10.02 -9.20
CA PRO A 103 8.84 8.61 -9.50
C PRO A 103 8.50 8.26 -10.95
N TYR A 104 9.09 7.18 -11.45
CA TYR A 104 8.73 6.66 -12.76
C TYR A 104 7.31 6.11 -12.76
N ALA A 105 6.57 6.36 -13.85
CA ALA A 105 5.20 5.86 -13.98
C ALA A 105 5.13 4.32 -13.93
N CYS A 106 6.15 3.64 -14.45
CA CYS A 106 6.24 2.18 -14.37
C CYS A 106 6.41 1.65 -12.94
N ASP A 107 7.06 2.40 -12.04
CA ASP A 107 7.20 2.02 -10.63
C ASP A 107 5.86 2.15 -9.90
N TRP A 108 5.09 3.20 -10.22
CA TRP A 108 3.71 3.36 -9.74
C TRP A 108 2.81 2.21 -10.20
N GLU A 109 2.82 1.87 -11.49
CA GLU A 109 2.05 0.74 -12.04
C GLU A 109 2.44 -0.60 -11.42
N LYS A 110 3.75 -0.81 -11.23
CA LYS A 110 4.29 -2.00 -10.58
C LYS A 110 3.81 -2.08 -9.13
N PHE A 111 3.89 -0.98 -8.38
CA PHE A 111 3.42 -0.92 -7.00
C PHE A 111 1.94 -1.33 -6.90
N LEU A 112 1.07 -0.78 -7.75
CA LEU A 112 -0.36 -1.13 -7.72
C LEU A 112 -0.62 -2.62 -8.00
N THR A 113 0.16 -3.20 -8.91
CA THR A 113 0.07 -4.62 -9.27
C THR A 113 0.56 -5.52 -8.13
N GLU A 114 1.67 -5.17 -7.48
CA GLU A 114 2.17 -5.93 -6.33
C GLU A 114 1.26 -5.76 -5.11
N TRP A 115 0.68 -4.58 -4.90
CA TRP A 115 -0.31 -4.36 -3.85
C TRP A 115 -1.50 -5.31 -3.97
N GLU A 116 -2.06 -5.47 -5.18
CA GLU A 116 -3.16 -6.40 -5.43
C GLU A 116 -2.78 -7.85 -5.06
N ARG A 117 -1.57 -8.28 -5.44
CA ARG A 117 -1.04 -9.61 -5.10
C ARG A 117 -0.87 -9.80 -3.59
N GLU A 118 -0.36 -8.79 -2.90
CA GLU A 118 -0.19 -8.79 -1.45
C GLU A 118 -1.54 -8.88 -0.73
N MET A 119 -2.55 -8.14 -1.18
CA MET A 119 -3.91 -8.20 -0.63
C MET A 119 -4.55 -9.58 -0.86
N GLN A 120 -4.33 -10.18 -2.03
CA GLN A 120 -4.79 -11.54 -2.30
C GLN A 120 -4.09 -12.57 -1.39
N HIS A 121 -2.80 -12.41 -1.14
CA HIS A 121 -2.05 -13.28 -0.23
C HIS A 121 -2.53 -13.14 1.21
N LEU A 122 -2.76 -11.90 1.67
CA LEU A 122 -3.39 -11.61 2.96
C LEU A 122 -4.75 -12.28 3.10
N GLN A 123 -5.59 -12.19 2.07
CA GLN A 123 -6.90 -12.84 2.08
C GLN A 123 -6.77 -14.37 2.19
N ASN A 124 -5.81 -14.99 1.49
CA ASN A 124 -5.58 -16.44 1.58
C ASN A 124 -5.17 -16.87 3.00
N HIS A 125 -4.35 -16.06 3.68
CA HIS A 125 -4.01 -16.26 5.10
C HIS A 125 -5.25 -16.20 5.99
N ARG A 126 -6.09 -15.17 5.84
CA ARG A 126 -7.34 -14.99 6.61
C ARG A 126 -8.30 -16.16 6.43
N VAL A 127 -8.51 -16.63 5.20
CA VAL A 127 -9.36 -17.79 4.89
C VAL A 127 -8.83 -19.06 5.56
N THR A 128 -7.52 -19.29 5.48
CA THR A 128 -6.89 -20.48 6.08
C THR A 128 -7.00 -20.46 7.60
N GLN A 129 -6.82 -19.29 8.23
CA GLN A 129 -6.94 -19.12 9.67
C GLN A 129 -8.39 -19.37 10.13
N ALA A 130 -9.38 -18.82 9.43
CA ALA A 130 -10.80 -19.02 9.74
C ALA A 130 -11.25 -20.48 9.58
N ALA A 131 -10.63 -21.25 8.66
CA ALA A 131 -10.91 -22.68 8.49
C ALA A 131 -10.21 -23.58 9.55
N SER A 132 -9.24 -23.04 10.28
CA SER A 132 -8.44 -23.79 11.27
C SER A 132 -8.87 -23.57 12.72
N GLY A 133 -9.81 -22.65 12.97
CA GLY A 133 -10.39 -22.36 14.28
C GLY A 133 -11.78 -22.94 14.44
#